data_AF-A0A3S4ENA4-F1
#
_entry.id   AF-A0A3S4ENA4-F1
#
_cell.length_a   1.000
_cell.length_b   1.000
_cell.length_c   1.000
_cell.angle_alpha   90.00
_cell.angle_beta   90.00
_cell.angle_gamma   90.00
#
_symmetry.space_group_name_H-M   'P 1'
#
loop_
_entity.id
_entity.type
_entity.pdbx_description
1 polymer ?
#
loop_
_entity_poly.entity_id
_entity_poly.type
_entity_poly.pdbx_seq_one_letter_code
_entity_poly.pdbx_strand_id
1 'polypeptide(L)'
;MPRPDTQPPGRFAVGVIVEFSFANFIAIYPQFATLSQPQVLQGALPVATLYCRNDGGGPVTKTETQTTLLNLMVAHICQLMYGANGQAPAGIVGRVSNAAEGSVSVQADFPVTPNNAWFMQTAFGAAYWQATAAYRTMRYMPGPRRAYNPWPNR
;
A
#
# COMPACT_ATOMS: atom_id res chain seq x y z
N MET A 1 -34.12 14.89 -32.42
CA MET A 1 -33.09 13.87 -32.68
C MET A 1 -32.18 13.82 -31.46
N PRO A 2 -32.10 12.71 -30.70
CA PRO A 2 -31.33 12.64 -29.46
C PRO A 2 -29.84 12.51 -29.77
N ARG A 3 -29.00 13.25 -29.04
CA ARG A 3 -27.53 13.22 -29.17
C ARG A 3 -27.01 11.87 -28.67
N PRO A 4 -26.25 11.10 -29.48
CA PRO A 4 -25.58 9.90 -28.99
C PRO A 4 -24.42 10.33 -28.07
N ASP A 5 -24.58 10.05 -26.79
CA ASP A 5 -23.59 9.45 -25.91
C ASP A 5 -22.14 9.93 -26.08
N THR A 6 -21.88 11.22 -25.86
CA THR A 6 -20.53 11.65 -25.50
C THR A 6 -20.34 11.39 -24.01
N GLN A 7 -19.94 10.17 -23.67
CA GLN A 7 -19.32 9.87 -22.38
C GLN A 7 -18.26 10.94 -22.08
N PRO A 8 -18.28 11.58 -20.90
CA PRO A 8 -17.33 12.65 -20.59
C PRO A 8 -15.88 12.14 -20.74
N PRO A 9 -14.96 12.96 -21.28
CA PRO A 9 -13.59 12.55 -21.54
C PRO A 9 -12.98 12.00 -20.26
N GLY A 10 -12.40 10.79 -20.40
CA GLY A 10 -12.00 9.92 -19.32
C GLY A 10 -11.31 10.65 -18.18
N ARG A 11 -11.75 10.33 -16.96
CA ARG A 11 -10.95 10.54 -15.75
C ARG A 11 -9.53 10.06 -16.06
N PHE A 12 -8.58 10.98 -16.22
CA PHE A 12 -7.19 10.61 -16.43
C PHE A 12 -6.78 9.74 -15.24
N ALA A 13 -6.69 8.43 -15.45
CA ALA A 13 -6.06 7.52 -14.51
C ALA A 13 -4.59 7.91 -14.50
N VAL A 14 -4.20 8.74 -13.54
CA VAL A 14 -2.80 9.12 -13.33
C VAL A 14 -2.02 7.93 -12.76
N GLY A 15 -2.73 6.99 -12.12
CA GLY A 15 -2.15 5.83 -11.46
C GLY A 15 -2.16 4.56 -12.29
N VAL A 16 -1.28 3.64 -11.92
CA VAL A 16 -1.21 2.29 -12.51
C VAL A 16 -1.99 1.29 -11.67
N ILE A 17 -2.59 0.29 -12.35
CA ILE A 17 -3.17 -0.90 -11.72
C ILE A 17 -2.15 -2.03 -11.80
N VAL A 18 -1.90 -2.69 -10.68
CA VAL A 18 -0.97 -3.83 -10.59
C VAL A 18 -1.73 -5.12 -10.34
N GLU A 19 -1.37 -6.16 -11.07
CA GLU A 19 -1.80 -7.53 -10.79
C GLU A 19 -0.88 -8.15 -9.73
N PHE A 20 -1.47 -8.61 -8.62
CA PHE A 20 -0.71 -9.21 -7.52
C PHE A 20 -0.43 -10.70 -7.80
N SER A 21 0.84 -11.09 -7.81
CA SER A 21 1.27 -12.48 -7.97
C SER A 21 1.74 -13.08 -6.65
N PHE A 22 1.02 -14.10 -6.18
CA PHE A 22 1.35 -14.82 -4.95
C PHE A 22 2.71 -15.55 -5.05
N ALA A 23 3.02 -16.15 -6.20
CA ALA A 23 4.28 -16.83 -6.41
C ALA A 23 5.47 -15.87 -6.28
N ASN A 24 5.37 -14.68 -6.87
CA ASN A 24 6.40 -13.65 -6.76
C ASN A 24 6.50 -13.10 -5.33
N PHE A 25 5.37 -12.97 -4.63
CA PHE A 25 5.34 -12.52 -3.24
C PHE A 25 6.12 -13.45 -2.31
N ILE A 26 5.89 -14.78 -2.40
CA ILE A 26 6.64 -15.76 -1.60
C ILE A 26 8.13 -15.78 -1.98
N ALA A 27 8.45 -15.64 -3.28
CA ALA A 27 9.84 -15.60 -3.72
C ALA A 27 10.61 -14.41 -3.12
N ILE A 28 9.95 -13.26 -2.96
CA ILE A 28 10.54 -12.05 -2.35
C ILE A 28 10.55 -12.14 -0.82
N TYR A 29 9.50 -12.71 -0.22
CA TYR A 29 9.33 -12.81 1.24
C TYR A 29 9.14 -14.28 1.66
N PRO A 30 10.24 -15.06 1.73
CA PRO A 30 10.16 -16.50 2.02
C PRO A 30 9.59 -16.80 3.41
N GLN A 31 9.64 -15.84 4.34
CA GLN A 31 9.06 -15.95 5.68
C GLN A 31 7.54 -16.15 5.72
N PHE A 32 6.84 -15.88 4.62
CA PHE A 32 5.40 -16.09 4.47
C PHE A 32 5.08 -17.34 3.64
N ALA A 33 6.07 -18.17 3.31
CA ALA A 33 5.87 -19.40 2.54
C ALA A 33 4.93 -20.41 3.21
N THR A 34 4.73 -20.30 4.53
CA THR A 34 3.79 -21.12 5.28
C THR A 34 2.33 -20.69 5.11
N LEU A 35 2.07 -19.51 4.53
CA LEU A 35 0.71 -19.02 4.28
C LEU A 35 0.15 -19.61 2.98
N SER A 36 -1.14 -19.93 2.99
CA SER A 36 -1.83 -20.39 1.79
C SER A 36 -2.21 -19.23 0.87
N GLN A 37 -2.29 -19.50 -0.43
CA GLN A 37 -2.69 -18.51 -1.43
C GLN A 37 -4.04 -17.84 -1.13
N PRO A 38 -5.11 -18.56 -0.69
CA PRO A 38 -6.37 -17.93 -0.32
C PRO A 38 -6.24 -16.99 0.88
N GLN A 39 -5.44 -17.32 1.89
CA GLN A 39 -5.24 -16.44 3.04
C GLN A 39 -4.64 -15.08 2.63
N VAL A 40 -3.69 -15.09 1.69
CA VAL A 40 -3.08 -13.86 1.19
C VAL A 40 -4.02 -13.11 0.24
N LEU A 41 -4.60 -13.78 -0.76
CA LEU A 41 -5.41 -13.13 -1.79
C LEU A 41 -6.79 -12.67 -1.32
N GLN A 42 -7.45 -13.44 -0.43
CA GLN A 42 -8.81 -13.14 0.04
C GLN A 42 -8.82 -12.51 1.44
N GLY A 43 -7.76 -12.70 2.22
CA GLY A 43 -7.63 -12.13 3.56
C GLY A 43 -6.80 -10.85 3.57
N ALA A 44 -5.48 -10.98 3.37
CA ALA A 44 -4.54 -9.87 3.56
C ALA A 44 -4.60 -8.81 2.45
N LEU A 45 -4.73 -9.23 1.18
CA LEU A 45 -4.70 -8.33 0.03
C LEU A 45 -5.86 -7.31 0.01
N PRO A 46 -7.13 -7.67 0.28
CA PRO A 46 -8.21 -6.68 0.36
C PRO A 46 -7.96 -5.62 1.44
N VAL A 47 -7.47 -6.03 2.61
CA VAL A 47 -7.10 -5.11 3.68
C VAL A 47 -5.93 -4.21 3.25
N ALA A 48 -4.94 -4.75 2.53
CA ALA A 48 -3.82 -3.98 2.00
C ALA A 48 -4.28 -2.90 1.02
N THR A 49 -5.27 -3.22 0.19
CA THR A 49 -5.80 -2.27 -0.79
C THR A 49 -6.57 -1.09 -0.18
N LEU A 50 -7.01 -1.19 1.08
CA LEU A 50 -7.60 -0.05 1.81
C LEU A 50 -6.56 1.04 2.09
N TYR A 51 -5.33 0.64 2.41
CA TYR A 51 -4.23 1.57 2.72
C TYR A 51 -3.38 1.92 1.48
N CYS A 52 -3.24 0.98 0.55
CA CYS A 52 -2.53 1.14 -0.72
C CYS A 52 -3.52 0.94 -1.88
N ARG A 53 -4.17 2.02 -2.30
CA ARG A 53 -5.21 1.95 -3.33
C ARG A 53 -4.64 1.48 -4.67
N ASN A 54 -5.23 0.44 -5.24
CA ASN A 54 -4.80 -0.21 -6.50
C ASN A 54 -5.89 -0.18 -7.59
N ASP A 55 -6.55 0.97 -7.77
CA ASP A 55 -7.65 1.16 -8.72
C ASP A 55 -7.29 2.08 -9.91
N GLY A 56 -6.00 2.40 -10.08
CA GLY A 56 -5.50 3.29 -11.14
C GLY A 56 -5.79 4.78 -10.89
N GLY A 57 -6.49 5.15 -9.82
CA GLY A 57 -6.69 6.55 -9.42
C GLY A 57 -5.60 7.11 -8.51
N GLY A 58 -4.58 6.29 -8.21
CA GLY A 58 -3.51 6.64 -7.28
C GLY A 58 -2.48 7.62 -7.85
N PRO A 59 -1.60 8.15 -6.98
CA PRO A 59 -0.54 9.07 -7.36
C PRO A 59 0.69 8.43 -8.04
N VAL A 60 0.72 7.09 -8.15
CA VAL A 60 1.87 6.30 -8.58
C VAL A 60 1.75 5.94 -10.05
N THR A 61 2.68 6.45 -10.87
CA THR A 61 2.65 6.33 -12.34
C THR A 61 3.45 5.16 -12.90
N LYS A 62 4.30 4.50 -12.09
CA LYS A 62 5.14 3.36 -12.52
C LYS A 62 4.63 2.06 -11.92
N THR A 63 4.44 1.05 -12.76
CA THR A 63 4.00 -0.30 -12.36
C THR A 63 4.90 -0.88 -11.29
N GLU A 64 6.22 -0.87 -11.51
CA GLU A 64 7.20 -1.44 -10.58
C GLU A 64 7.11 -0.83 -9.18
N THR A 65 6.95 0.49 -9.08
CA THR A 65 6.82 1.17 -7.79
C THR A 65 5.51 0.85 -7.09
N GLN A 66 4.42 0.69 -7.85
CA GLN A 66 3.13 0.30 -7.28
C GLN A 66 3.18 -1.16 -6.80
N THR A 67 3.86 -2.04 -7.53
CA THR A 67 4.05 -3.44 -7.15
C THR A 67 4.85 -3.57 -5.86
N THR A 68 5.96 -2.84 -5.73
CA THR A 68 6.77 -2.88 -4.49
C THR A 68 6.00 -2.34 -3.29
N LEU A 69 5.29 -1.22 -3.44
CA LEU A 69 4.46 -0.65 -2.39
C LEU A 69 3.32 -1.58 -1.95
N LEU A 70 2.62 -2.19 -2.91
CA LEU A 70 1.55 -3.15 -2.62
C LEU A 70 2.11 -4.38 -1.91
N ASN A 71 3.23 -4.93 -2.39
CA ASN A 71 3.89 -6.09 -1.78
C ASN A 71 4.34 -5.81 -0.34
N LEU A 72 4.89 -4.62 -0.05
CA LEU A 72 5.25 -4.21 1.31
C LEU A 72 4.02 -4.09 2.23
N MET A 73 2.91 -3.55 1.71
CA MET A 73 1.67 -3.42 2.49
C MET A 73 1.04 -4.78 2.80
N VAL A 74 1.01 -5.68 1.80
CA VAL A 74 0.54 -7.06 1.99
C VAL A 74 1.42 -7.78 3.02
N ALA A 75 2.74 -7.67 2.91
CA ALA A 75 3.67 -8.25 3.89
C ALA A 75 3.44 -7.73 5.32
N HIS A 76 3.20 -6.42 5.48
CA HIS A 76 2.86 -5.84 6.77
C HIS A 76 1.61 -6.46 7.38
N ILE A 77 0.54 -6.61 6.59
CA ILE A 77 -0.73 -7.18 7.06
C ILE A 77 -0.62 -8.67 7.32
N CYS A 78 0.08 -9.42 6.47
CA CYS A 78 0.36 -10.83 6.70
C CYS A 78 1.08 -11.04 8.04
N GLN A 79 2.08 -10.22 8.35
CA GLN A 79 2.80 -10.29 9.62
C GLN A 79 1.91 -9.94 10.82
N LEU A 80 0.99 -8.97 10.69
CA LEU A 80 0.06 -8.61 11.77
C LEU A 80 -1.06 -9.64 11.98
N MET A 81 -1.57 -10.26 10.91
CA MET A 81 -2.72 -11.18 10.99
C MET A 81 -2.33 -12.63 11.23
N TYR A 82 -1.23 -13.07 10.64
CA TYR A 82 -0.83 -14.48 10.63
C TYR A 82 0.56 -14.72 11.21
N GLY A 83 1.34 -13.66 11.44
CA GLY A 83 2.73 -13.77 11.88
C GLY A 83 3.68 -14.12 10.74
N ALA A 84 4.91 -14.50 11.08
CA ALA A 84 5.97 -14.84 10.12
C ALA A 84 6.73 -16.08 10.59
N ASN A 85 7.28 -16.87 9.66
CA ASN A 85 8.06 -18.08 9.95
C ASN A 85 7.30 -19.12 10.82
N GLY A 86 5.97 -19.21 10.67
CA GLY A 86 5.13 -20.11 11.46
C GLY A 86 4.94 -19.70 12.92
N GLN A 87 5.45 -18.53 13.34
CA GLN A 87 5.13 -17.96 14.65
C GLN A 87 3.80 -17.23 14.58
N ALA A 88 2.98 -17.38 15.63
CA ALA A 88 1.73 -16.65 15.74
C ALA A 88 1.97 -15.13 15.79
N PRO A 89 0.98 -14.31 15.37
CA PRO A 89 1.08 -12.88 15.52
C PRO A 89 1.34 -12.50 16.98
N ALA A 90 2.24 -11.54 17.20
CA ALA A 90 2.32 -10.88 18.49
C ALA A 90 1.00 -10.15 18.70
N GLY A 91 0.07 -10.72 19.48
CA GLY A 91 -1.28 -10.19 19.72
C GLY A 91 -1.33 -8.85 20.47
N ILE A 92 -0.23 -8.10 20.49
CA ILE A 92 -0.09 -6.79 21.10
C ILE A 92 -0.11 -5.73 20.00
N VAL A 93 -1.17 -4.93 19.99
CA VAL A 93 -1.28 -3.73 19.16
C VAL A 93 -0.77 -2.54 19.98
N GLY A 94 0.46 -2.10 19.73
CA GLY A 94 1.10 -1.01 20.47
C GLY A 94 2.63 -1.06 20.44
N ARG A 95 3.32 -0.07 21.04
CA ARG A 95 4.77 -0.14 21.22
C ARG A 95 5.11 -1.28 22.19
N VAL A 96 5.82 -2.30 21.71
CA VAL A 96 6.57 -3.20 22.57
C VAL A 96 7.88 -2.49 22.90
N SER A 97 7.92 -1.75 24.01
CA SER A 97 9.13 -1.05 24.48
C SER A 97 10.16 -1.98 25.12
N ASN A 98 9.81 -3.24 25.34
CA ASN A 98 10.68 -4.27 25.92
C ASN A 98 10.17 -5.68 25.53
N ALA A 99 11.04 -6.54 25.03
CA ALA A 99 10.81 -7.97 24.87
C ALA A 99 12.02 -8.70 25.48
N ALA A 100 11.83 -9.28 26.67
CA ALA A 100 12.87 -10.05 27.36
C ALA A 100 12.58 -11.55 27.17
N GLU A 101 13.37 -12.21 26.33
CA GLU A 101 13.42 -13.67 26.22
C GLU A 101 14.85 -14.09 26.59
N GLY A 102 15.08 -14.46 27.85
CA GLY A 102 16.34 -15.03 28.35
C GLY A 102 17.64 -14.30 27.96
N SER A 103 18.13 -13.40 28.82
CA SER A 103 19.45 -12.72 28.75
C SER A 103 19.81 -11.93 27.47
N VAL A 104 18.97 -11.91 26.44
CA VAL A 104 19.19 -11.12 25.21
C VAL A 104 18.07 -10.08 25.09
N SER A 105 18.37 -8.83 25.42
CA SER A 105 17.49 -7.69 25.17
C SER A 105 18.01 -6.91 23.97
N VAL A 106 17.26 -6.88 22.87
CA VAL A 106 17.56 -6.04 21.71
C VAL A 106 16.68 -4.79 21.77
N GLN A 107 17.31 -3.65 22.07
CA GLN A 107 16.67 -2.34 21.97
C GLN A 107 17.01 -1.75 20.60
N ALA A 108 16.03 -1.72 19.69
CA ALA A 108 16.12 -0.96 18.45
C ALA A 108 15.32 0.33 18.62
N ASP A 109 16.00 1.49 18.59
CA ASP A 109 15.35 2.79 18.67
C ASP A 109 15.03 3.33 17.28
N PHE A 110 13.76 3.63 17.04
CA PHE A 110 13.28 4.32 15.85
C PHE A 110 12.34 5.45 16.29
N PRO A 111 12.52 6.70 15.83
CA PRO A 111 11.67 7.82 16.24
C PRO A 111 10.23 7.61 15.76
N VAL A 112 9.36 7.25 16.70
CA VAL A 112 7.94 6.99 16.46
C VAL A 112 7.11 8.21 16.86
N THR A 113 6.35 8.72 15.90
CA THR A 113 5.30 9.75 16.07
C THR A 113 3.93 9.09 16.08
N PRO A 114 2.88 9.72 16.64
CA PRO A 114 1.53 9.15 16.61
C PRO A 114 1.05 8.77 15.21
N ASN A 115 1.49 9.52 14.18
CA ASN A 115 1.11 9.29 12.79
C ASN A 115 1.78 8.06 12.15
N ASN A 116 2.95 7.62 12.64
CA ASN A 116 3.68 6.47 12.07
C ASN A 116 3.64 5.21 12.95
N ALA A 117 3.08 5.30 14.17
CA ALA A 117 3.18 4.26 15.19
C ALA A 117 2.64 2.88 14.74
N TRP A 118 1.57 2.85 13.94
CA TRP A 118 1.02 1.58 13.43
C TRP A 118 1.97 0.91 12.43
N PHE A 119 2.51 1.68 11.48
CA PHE A 119 3.45 1.18 10.47
C PHE A 119 4.74 0.65 11.09
N MET A 120 5.17 1.23 12.22
CA MET A 120 6.40 0.84 12.92
C MET A 120 6.26 -0.47 13.72
N GLN A 121 5.10 -1.12 13.72
CA GLN A 121 4.91 -2.44 14.32
C GLN A 121 5.65 -3.56 13.57
N THR A 122 6.01 -3.34 12.29
CA THR A 122 6.74 -4.31 11.48
C THR A 122 7.80 -3.64 10.62
N ALA A 123 8.85 -4.36 10.24
CA ALA A 123 9.88 -3.86 9.33
C ALA A 123 9.28 -3.45 7.96
N PHE A 124 8.29 -4.19 7.46
CA PHE A 124 7.62 -3.92 6.19
C PHE A 124 6.77 -2.65 6.24
N GLY A 125 6.02 -2.46 7.32
CA GLY A 125 5.26 -1.23 7.55
C GLY A 125 6.17 -0.02 7.66
N ALA A 126 7.30 -0.13 8.36
CA ALA A 126 8.30 0.93 8.48
C ALA A 126 8.89 1.30 7.10
N ALA A 127 9.26 0.31 6.29
CA ALA A 127 9.74 0.53 4.92
C ALA A 127 8.67 1.17 4.02
N TYR A 128 7.43 0.70 4.09
CA TYR A 128 6.31 1.31 3.37
C TYR A 128 6.09 2.76 3.79
N TRP A 129 6.16 3.05 5.09
CA TRP A 129 6.02 4.39 5.61
C TRP A 129 7.11 5.31 5.08
N GLN A 130 8.36 4.87 4.97
CA GLN A 130 9.41 5.70 4.39
C GLN A 130 9.24 5.85 2.87
N ALA A 131 8.95 4.76 2.15
CA ALA A 131 8.76 4.78 0.70
C ALA A 131 7.60 5.68 0.26
N THR A 132 6.57 5.84 1.10
CA THR A 132 5.40 6.67 0.80
C THR A 132 5.50 8.13 1.21
N ALA A 133 6.65 8.58 1.74
CA ALA A 133 6.81 9.95 2.23
C ALA A 133 6.43 11.03 1.20
N ALA A 134 6.85 10.87 -0.05
CA ALA A 134 6.55 11.81 -1.14
C ALA A 134 5.08 11.81 -1.59
N TYR A 135 4.28 10.82 -1.19
CA TYR A 135 2.86 10.73 -1.51
C TYR A 135 1.96 11.32 -0.43
N ARG A 136 2.49 11.58 0.77
CA ARG A 136 1.73 12.10 1.92
C ARG A 136 1.79 13.63 2.06
N THR A 137 2.38 14.33 1.10
CA THR A 137 2.39 15.79 1.04
C THR A 137 1.24 16.32 0.19
N MET A 138 0.88 17.58 0.39
CA MET A 138 -0.12 18.26 -0.44
C MET A 138 0.28 18.22 -1.92
N ARG A 139 -0.69 17.93 -2.80
CA ARG A 139 -0.52 17.98 -4.26
C ARG A 139 -1.51 18.98 -4.84
N TYR A 140 -1.00 19.94 -5.62
CA TYR A 140 -1.84 20.88 -6.35
C TYR A 140 -2.35 20.23 -7.64
N MET A 141 -3.67 20.13 -7.79
CA MET A 141 -4.32 19.73 -9.04
C MET A 141 -4.98 20.97 -9.66
N PRO A 142 -4.47 21.49 -10.79
CA PRO A 142 -5.05 22.66 -11.42
C PRO A 142 -6.48 22.36 -11.90
N GLY A 143 -7.38 23.33 -11.71
CA GLY A 143 -8.75 23.23 -12.20
C GLY A 143 -8.82 23.21 -13.74
N PRO A 144 -9.96 22.75 -14.31
CA PRO A 144 -10.17 22.78 -15.75
C PRO A 144 -9.97 24.18 -16.31
N ARG A 145 -9.09 24.32 -17.31
CA ARG A 145 -8.95 25.58 -18.03
C ARG A 145 -10.16 25.74 -18.94
N ARG A 146 -10.88 26.86 -18.81
CA ARG A 146 -11.92 27.23 -19.77
C ARG A 146 -11.23 27.53 -21.11
N ALA A 147 -11.33 26.61 -22.06
CA ALA A 147 -10.98 26.90 -23.45
C ALA A 147 -12.08 27.80 -24.01
N TYR A 148 -11.80 29.11 -24.10
CA TYR A 148 -12.66 30.01 -24.86
C TYR A 148 -12.53 29.60 -26.33
N ASN A 149 -13.58 29.02 -26.91
CA ASN A 149 -13.65 28.81 -28.35
C ASN A 149 -14.28 30.06 -28.98
N PRO A 150 -13.49 30.94 -29.64
CA PRO A 150 -14.02 32.13 -30.30
C PRO A 150 -14.94 31.83 -31.49
N TRP A 151 -14.97 30.59 -32.00
CA TRP A 151 -15.75 30.22 -33.20
C TRP A 151 -16.60 28.97 -32.95
N PRO A 152 -17.88 29.12 -32.54
CA PRO A 152 -18.71 27.99 -32.13
C PRO A 152 -19.09 27.01 -33.26
N ASN A 153 -19.09 27.44 -34.54
CA ASN A 153 -19.71 26.70 -35.65
C ASN A 153 -18.89 26.78 -36.97
N ARG A 154 -17.81 26.00 -37.10
CA ARG A 154 -17.22 25.63 -38.40
C ARG A 154 -16.85 24.16 -38.41
#